data_AF-A0A2X1J5M4-F1
#
_entry.id   AF-A0A2X1J5M4-F1
#
_cell.length_a   1.000
_cell.length_b   1.000
_cell.length_c   1.000
_cell.angle_alpha   90.00
_cell.angle_beta   90.00
_cell.angle_gamma   90.00
#
_symmetry.space_group_name_H-M   'P 1'
#
loop_
_entity.id
_entity.type
_entity.pdbx_description
1 polymer ?
#
loop_
_entity_poly.entity_id
_entity_poly.type
_entity_poly.pdbx_seq_one_letter_code
_entity_poly.pdbx_strand_id
1 'polypeptide(L)'
;MPNRQQVWLPVESRDVQVGANMSLGIRPEHLLPSDIADVILEGEVQVVEQLGNETQIHIQIPSIRQNLVYRQNDVVLVEEGATFAIGLPPERCHLFREDGTACRRLHKEPGV
;
A
#
# COMPACT_ATOMS: atom_id res chain seq x y z
N MET A 1 -3.72 5.43 9.64
CA MET A 1 -3.52 5.59 8.19
C MET A 1 -3.65 7.06 7.82
N PRO A 2 -3.13 7.49 6.66
CA PRO A 2 -3.50 8.78 6.06
C PRO A 2 -5.03 8.96 6.09
N ASN A 3 -5.51 10.20 6.20
CA ASN A 3 -6.94 10.53 6.22
C ASN A 3 -7.78 9.95 7.39
N ARG A 4 -7.14 9.50 8.49
CA ARG A 4 -7.81 8.86 9.66
C ARG A 4 -8.66 7.62 9.30
N GLN A 5 -8.43 7.01 8.15
CA GLN A 5 -9.11 5.76 7.79
C GLN A 5 -8.72 4.62 8.74
N GLN A 6 -9.72 3.83 9.11
CA GLN A 6 -9.55 2.57 9.82
C GLN A 6 -9.61 1.44 8.79
N VAL A 7 -8.64 0.53 8.87
CA VAL A 7 -8.52 -0.61 7.95
C VAL A 7 -8.51 -1.87 8.78
N TRP A 8 -9.35 -2.83 8.41
CA TRP A 8 -9.37 -4.15 9.01
C TRP A 8 -8.38 -5.06 8.27
N LEU A 9 -7.36 -5.54 8.99
CA LEU A 9 -6.33 -6.41 8.44
C LEU A 9 -6.53 -7.84 8.96
N PRO A 10 -6.65 -8.85 8.07
CA PRO A 10 -6.81 -10.24 8.48
C PRO A 10 -5.45 -10.82 8.90
N VAL A 11 -4.94 -10.40 10.05
CA VAL A 11 -3.69 -10.87 10.65
C VAL A 11 -3.92 -11.37 12.08
N GLU A 12 -3.07 -12.28 12.52
CA GLU A 12 -3.06 -12.77 13.90
C GLU A 12 -2.64 -11.62 14.81
N SER A 13 -3.56 -11.16 15.66
CA SER A 13 -3.37 -10.05 16.60
C SER A 13 -2.75 -10.49 17.92
N ARG A 14 -2.21 -11.71 17.99
CA ARG A 14 -1.57 -12.22 19.20
C ARG A 14 -0.40 -11.30 19.59
N ASP A 15 -0.43 -10.84 20.83
CA ASP A 15 0.54 -9.91 21.42
C ASP A 15 0.59 -8.51 20.76
N VAL A 16 -0.46 -8.14 20.01
CA VAL A 16 -0.63 -6.78 19.50
C VAL A 16 -1.31 -5.91 20.56
N GLN A 17 -0.65 -4.84 20.99
CA GLN A 17 -1.20 -3.87 21.93
C GLN A 17 -1.75 -2.63 21.22
N VAL A 18 -2.88 -2.12 21.71
CA VAL A 18 -3.44 -0.86 21.20
C VAL A 18 -2.47 0.28 21.47
N GLY A 19 -2.12 1.03 20.44
CA GLY A 19 -1.15 2.13 20.52
C GLY A 19 0.31 1.71 20.32
N ALA A 20 0.59 0.42 20.13
CA ALA A 20 1.92 -0.03 19.73
C ALA A 20 2.29 0.51 18.34
N ASN A 21 3.55 0.90 18.16
CA ASN A 21 4.07 1.28 16.85
C ASN A 21 4.19 0.02 15.99
N MET A 22 3.53 0.03 14.83
CA MET A 22 3.55 -1.07 13.88
C MET A 22 3.78 -0.52 12.48
N SER A 23 4.46 -1.31 11.66
CA SER A 23 4.75 -0.97 10.27
C SER A 23 3.83 -1.76 9.35
N LEU A 24 3.13 -1.07 8.46
CA LEU A 24 2.30 -1.69 7.42
C LEU A 24 3.10 -1.75 6.12
N GLY A 25 3.36 -2.96 5.62
CA GLY A 25 3.98 -3.20 4.32
C GLY A 25 2.95 -3.70 3.31
N ILE A 26 3.04 -3.21 2.08
CA ILE A 26 2.34 -3.75 0.91
C ILE A 26 3.33 -3.82 -0.24
N ARG A 27 3.22 -4.86 -1.07
CA ARG A 27 4.07 -4.97 -2.24
C ARG A 27 3.54 -4.07 -3.37
N PRO A 28 4.40 -3.41 -4.16
CA PRO A 28 3.99 -2.54 -5.28
C PRO A 28 2.99 -3.19 -6.23
N GLU A 29 3.16 -4.48 -6.54
CA GLU A 29 2.30 -5.25 -7.44
C GLU A 29 0.93 -5.62 -6.86
N HIS A 30 0.73 -5.41 -5.56
CA HIS A 30 -0.53 -5.69 -4.87
C HIS A 30 -1.40 -4.46 -4.69
N LEU A 31 -0.89 -3.28 -4.99
CA LEU A 31 -1.68 -2.07 -5.01
C LEU A 31 -2.69 -2.13 -6.15
N LEU A 32 -3.88 -1.59 -5.89
CA LEU A 32 -4.96 -1.54 -6.85
C LEU A 32 -5.17 -0.08 -7.29
N PRO A 33 -5.83 0.16 -8.43
CA PRO A 33 -6.37 1.49 -8.69
C PRO A 33 -7.49 1.82 -7.68
N SER A 34 -7.69 3.10 -7.42
CA SER A 34 -8.60 3.60 -6.37
C SER A 34 -10.08 3.32 -6.60
N ASP A 35 -10.47 2.99 -7.84
CA ASP A 35 -11.84 2.68 -8.24
C ASP A 35 -12.34 1.31 -7.76
N ILE A 36 -11.43 0.38 -7.46
CA ILE A 36 -11.76 -1.01 -7.10
C ILE A 36 -11.31 -1.41 -5.69
N ALA A 37 -10.86 -0.46 -4.86
CA ALA A 37 -10.32 -0.76 -3.55
C ALA A 37 -11.16 -0.18 -2.40
N ASP A 38 -11.25 -0.94 -1.31
CA ASP A 38 -11.98 -0.54 -0.10
C ASP A 38 -11.27 0.59 0.68
N VAL A 39 -9.95 0.70 0.51
CA VAL A 39 -9.10 1.68 1.17
C VAL A 39 -8.34 2.45 0.12
N ILE A 40 -8.41 3.77 0.20
CA ILE A 40 -7.78 4.67 -0.78
C ILE A 40 -6.72 5.49 -0.07
N LEU A 41 -5.52 5.49 -0.63
CA LEU A 41 -4.43 6.37 -0.23
C LEU A 41 -4.24 7.40 -1.33
N GLU A 42 -4.31 8.67 -0.95
CA GLU A 42 -4.04 9.78 -1.85
C GLU A 42 -2.66 10.35 -1.57
N GLY A 43 -1.89 10.57 -2.62
CA GLY A 43 -0.58 11.19 -2.57
C GLY A 43 -0.28 11.98 -3.84
N GLU A 44 0.90 12.55 -3.88
CA GLU A 44 1.40 13.33 -5.00
C GLU A 44 2.42 12.50 -5.78
N VAL A 45 2.29 12.46 -7.11
CA VAL A 45 3.25 11.79 -7.98
C VAL A 45 4.56 12.55 -7.96
N GLN A 46 5.64 11.89 -7.57
CA GLN A 46 6.98 12.48 -7.57
C GLN A 46 7.70 12.22 -8.88
N VAL A 47 7.65 10.97 -9.37
CA VAL A 47 8.29 10.57 -10.63
C VAL A 47 7.51 9.44 -11.28
N VAL A 48 7.49 9.45 -12.61
CA VAL A 48 6.87 8.41 -13.45
C VAL A 48 7.94 7.79 -14.33
N GLU A 49 8.24 6.52 -14.10
CA GLU A 49 9.19 5.76 -14.90
C GLU A 49 8.44 4.84 -15.86
N GLN A 50 8.61 5.06 -17.16
CA GLN A 50 8.04 4.19 -18.19
C GLN A 50 9.12 3.19 -18.66
N LEU A 51 8.98 1.93 -18.25
CA LEU A 51 9.91 0.85 -18.57
C LEU A 51 9.50 0.04 -19.81
N GLY A 52 8.57 0.58 -20.60
CA GLY A 52 8.08 0.01 -21.87
C GLY A 52 7.01 -1.06 -21.68
N ASN A 53 7.24 -2.05 -20.83
CA ASN A 53 6.25 -3.11 -20.49
C ASN A 53 5.47 -2.83 -19.19
N GLU A 54 5.95 -1.87 -18.39
CA GLU A 54 5.32 -1.43 -17.16
C GLU A 54 5.62 0.04 -16.89
N THR A 55 4.76 0.68 -16.11
CA THR A 55 4.94 2.02 -15.58
C THR A 55 5.12 1.92 -14.07
N GLN A 56 6.19 2.51 -13.54
CA GLN A 56 6.40 2.67 -12.11
C GLN A 56 6.12 4.13 -11.73
N ILE A 57 5.21 4.31 -10.79
CA ILE A 57 4.77 5.63 -10.33
C ILE A 57 5.19 5.76 -8.87
N HIS A 58 6.08 6.70 -8.59
CA HIS A 58 6.50 7.01 -7.25
C HIS A 58 5.55 8.04 -6.65
N ILE A 59 4.87 7.66 -5.58
CA ILE A 59 3.84 8.47 -4.95
C ILE A 59 4.31 8.82 -3.55
N GLN A 60 4.35 10.11 -3.25
CA GLN A 60 4.62 10.62 -1.92
C GLN A 60 3.30 10.95 -1.22
N ILE A 61 3.09 10.34 -0.05
CA ILE A 61 1.91 10.61 0.77
C ILE A 61 2.38 11.47 1.94
N PRO A 62 1.92 12.72 2.13
CA PRO A 62 2.41 13.60 3.21
C PRO A 62 2.32 12.99 4.62
N SER A 63 1.35 12.10 4.81
CA SER A 63 1.10 11.37 6.06
C SER A 63 2.06 10.18 6.31
N ILE A 64 2.82 9.76 5.29
CA ILE A 64 3.74 8.62 5.34
C ILE A 64 5.12 9.12 4.89
N ARG A 65 6.15 8.98 5.73
CA ARG A 65 7.50 9.45 5.39
C ARG A 65 8.20 8.64 4.28
N GLN A 66 7.57 7.57 3.80
CA GLN A 66 8.12 6.68 2.80
C GLN A 66 7.43 6.92 1.45
N ASN A 67 8.22 6.88 0.38
CA ASN A 67 7.68 6.89 -0.97
C ASN A 67 7.08 5.52 -1.28
N LEU A 68 5.86 5.52 -1.79
CA LEU A 68 5.21 4.32 -2.27
C LEU A 68 5.49 4.17 -3.76
N VAL A 69 5.77 2.95 -4.20
CA VAL A 69 5.92 2.65 -5.62
C VAL A 69 4.69 1.89 -6.07
N TYR A 70 4.00 2.43 -7.05
CA TYR A 70 2.88 1.78 -7.72
C TYR A 70 3.34 1.25 -9.08
N ARG A 71 3.13 -0.05 -9.31
CA ARG A 71 3.57 -0.72 -10.55
C ARG A 71 2.36 -1.18 -11.34
N GLN A 72 2.26 -0.71 -12.58
CA GLN A 72 1.17 -1.10 -13.49
C GLN A 72 1.76 -1.65 -14.79
N ASN A 73 1.24 -2.79 -15.25
CA ASN A 73 1.69 -3.45 -16.49
C ASN A 73 1.20 -2.74 -17.77
N ASP A 74 0.68 -1.52 -17.66
CA ASP A 74 0.12 -0.74 -18.76
C ASP A 74 0.69 0.68 -18.71
N VAL A 75 0.54 1.42 -19.82
CA VAL A 75 0.96 2.81 -19.91
C VAL A 75 -0.05 3.67 -19.16
N VAL A 76 0.35 4.16 -17.99
CA VAL A 76 -0.45 5.11 -17.22
C VAL A 76 0.02 6.51 -17.57
N LEU A 77 -0.87 7.31 -18.15
CA LEU A 77 -0.64 8.72 -18.42
C LEU A 77 -0.92 9.52 -17.15
N VAL A 78 0.10 9.66 -16.30
CA VAL A 78 0.07 10.58 -15.16
C VAL A 78 1.25 11.54 -15.24
N GLU A 79 1.04 12.77 -14.78
CA GLU A 79 2.08 13.79 -14.73
C GLU A 79 2.72 13.87 -13.34
N GLU A 80 4.00 14.24 -13.29
CA GLU A 80 4.67 14.58 -12.04
C GLU A 80 3.98 15.79 -11.38
N GLY A 81 3.82 15.74 -10.06
CA GLY A 81 3.08 16.73 -9.26
C GLY A 81 1.56 16.52 -9.27
N ALA A 82 1.03 15.57 -10.06
CA ALA A 82 -0.40 15.27 -10.03
C ALA A 82 -0.80 14.57 -8.72
N THR A 83 -2.02 14.83 -8.25
CA THR A 83 -2.63 14.03 -7.17
C THR A 83 -3.04 12.68 -7.73
N PHE A 84 -2.56 11.61 -7.10
CA PHE A 84 -2.85 10.24 -7.51
C PHE A 84 -3.37 9.42 -6.33
N ALA A 85 -4.46 8.69 -6.61
CA ALA A 85 -5.16 7.89 -5.62
C ALA A 85 -4.98 6.41 -5.94
N ILE A 86 -4.45 5.65 -4.98
CA ILE A 86 -4.21 4.22 -5.08
C ILE A 86 -5.03 3.46 -4.04
N GLY A 87 -5.42 2.27 -4.42
CA GLY A 87 -6.12 1.31 -3.62
C GLY A 87 -5.19 0.41 -2.83
N LEU A 88 -5.51 0.19 -1.56
CA LEU A 88 -4.81 -0.73 -0.68
C LEU A 88 -5.73 -1.90 -0.31
N PRO A 89 -5.54 -3.11 -0.88
CA PRO A 89 -6.29 -4.29 -0.49
C PRO A 89 -5.82 -4.80 0.88
N PRO A 90 -6.65 -4.78 1.92
CA PRO A 90 -6.24 -5.16 3.28
C PRO A 90 -5.74 -6.60 3.38
N GLU A 91 -6.28 -7.48 2.54
CA GLU A 91 -5.92 -8.91 2.50
C GLU A 91 -4.48 -9.16 2.07
N ARG A 92 -3.89 -8.26 1.28
CA ARG A 92 -2.51 -8.35 0.77
C ARG A 92 -1.49 -7.53 1.55
N CYS A 93 -1.95 -6.85 2.60
CA CYS A 93 -1.09 -6.12 3.50
C CYS A 93 -0.38 -7.04 4.49
N HIS A 94 0.80 -6.59 4.91
CA HIS A 94 1.66 -7.26 5.87
C HIS A 94 1.86 -6.31 7.04
N LEU A 95 1.61 -6.80 8.25
CA LEU A 95 1.79 -6.00 9.45
C LEU A 95 3.03 -6.49 10.18
N PHE A 96 3.96 -5.57 10.45
CA PHE A 96 5.19 -5.83 11.17
C PHE A 96 5.16 -5.13 12.52
N ARG A 97 5.62 -5.83 13.55
CA ARG A 97 5.80 -5.28 14.89
C ARG A 97 7.10 -4.46 14.95
N GLU A 98 7.26 -3.71 16.03
CA GLU A 98 8.46 -2.89 16.29
C GLU A 98 9.74 -3.75 16.38
N ASP A 99 9.63 -5.00 16.83
CA ASP A 99 10.74 -5.98 16.87
C ASP A 99 11.10 -6.55 15.49
N GLY A 100 10.42 -6.11 14.42
CA GLY A 100 10.60 -6.59 13.06
C GLY A 100 9.87 -7.90 12.73
N THR A 101 9.19 -8.53 13.69
CA THR A 101 8.41 -9.74 13.43
C THR A 101 7.13 -9.43 12.67
N ALA A 102 6.86 -10.22 11.63
CA ALA A 102 5.61 -10.13 10.90
C ALA A 102 4.47 -10.80 11.70
N CYS A 103 3.33 -10.12 11.78
CA CYS A 103 2.08 -10.74 12.23
C CYS A 103 1.65 -11.77 11.18
N ARG A 104 1.29 -12.97 11.63
CA ARG A 104 0.89 -14.06 10.73
C ARG A 104 -0.39 -13.65 9.99
N ARG A 105 -0.39 -13.70 8.66
CA ARG A 105 -1.59 -13.46 7.86
C ARG A 105 -2.59 -14.60 8.05
N LEU A 106 -3.86 -14.24 8.25
CA LEU A 106 -5.00 -15.15 8.36
C LEU A 106 -5.70 -15.37 7.00
N HIS A 107 -5.53 -14.42 6.08
CA HIS A 107 -5.97 -14.59 4.69
C HIS A 107 -5.03 -15.58 3.97
N LYS A 108 -5.61 -16.67 3.45
CA LYS A 108 -4.92 -17.62 2.58
C LYS A 108 -5.17 -17.21 1.13
N GLU A 109 -4.10 -16.88 0.41
CA GLU A 109 -4.18 -16.67 -1.02
C GLU A 109 -4.58 -18.01 -1.69
N PRO A 110 -5.62 -18.05 -2.54
CA PRO A 110 -5.94 -19.25 -3.29
C PRO A 110 -4.82 -19.53 -4.29
N GLY A 111 -3.92 -20.47 -3.96
CA GLY A 111 -2.81 -20.85 -4.82
C GLY A 111 -1.52 -21.34 -4.16
N VAL A 112 -1.44 -21.36 -2.82
CA VAL A 112 -0.33 -21.99 -2.06
C VAL A 112 -0.85 -23.13 -1.18
#